data_AF-A0A1E4EQZ9-F1
#
_entry.id   AF-A0A1E4EQZ9-F1
#
_cell.length_a   1.000
_cell.length_b   1.000
_cell.length_c   1.000
_cell.angle_alpha   90.00
_cell.angle_beta   90.00
_cell.angle_gamma   90.00
#
_symmetry.space_group_name_H-M   'P 1'
#
loop_
_entity.id
_entity.type
_entity.pdbx_description
1 polymer ?
#
loop_
_entity_poly.entity_id
_entity_poly.type
_entity_poly.pdbx_seq_one_letter_code
_entity_poly.pdbx_strand_id
1 'polypeptide(L)'
;MKSRAFSLLETVLALGLIALMITVLGILFLRLLGSSDKSGDSAAGLQLADSVLEQAIRNKNFDLPALDHKIRLYTHDARAAQEFSYRLTSSATVVTPGQPAIYYMDVHVWWNVPQGGSRLHQGKLEASVSRLVTP
;
A
#
# COMPACT_ATOMS: atom_id res chain seq x y z
N MET A 1 -45.66 35.29 -24.98
CA MET A 1 -45.35 33.85 -24.86
C MET A 1 -43.86 33.48 -25.01
N LYS A 2 -42.98 34.34 -25.56
CA LYS A 2 -41.53 34.04 -25.70
C LYS A 2 -40.73 33.93 -24.39
N SER A 3 -41.14 34.61 -23.31
CA SER A 3 -40.41 34.62 -22.02
C SER A 3 -40.49 33.29 -21.24
N ARG A 4 -41.58 32.53 -21.39
CA ARG A 4 -41.76 31.25 -20.67
C ARG A 4 -40.89 30.12 -21.21
N ALA A 5 -40.61 30.13 -22.52
CA ALA A 5 -39.72 29.15 -23.14
C ALA A 5 -38.25 29.33 -22.69
N PHE A 6 -37.85 30.57 -22.39
CA PHE A 6 -36.51 30.89 -21.91
C PHE A 6 -36.30 30.40 -20.46
N SER A 7 -37.31 30.58 -19.58
CA SER A 7 -37.28 30.09 -18.19
C SER A 7 -37.25 28.56 -18.08
N LEU A 8 -37.98 27.84 -18.95
CA LEU A 8 -37.94 26.37 -19.00
C LEU A 8 -36.58 25.87 -19.46
N LEU A 9 -36.00 26.50 -20.50
CA LEU A 9 -34.68 26.14 -21.00
C LEU A 9 -33.60 26.36 -19.94
N GLU A 10 -33.64 27.51 -19.25
CA GLU A 10 -32.73 27.83 -18.15
C GLU A 10 -32.83 26.81 -17.00
N THR A 11 -34.05 26.39 -16.64
CA THR A 11 -34.26 25.38 -15.60
C THR A 11 -33.69 24.02 -16.01
N VAL A 12 -33.90 23.58 -17.26
CA VAL A 12 -33.34 22.33 -17.78
C VAL A 12 -31.82 22.37 -17.80
N LEU A 13 -31.24 23.51 -18.18
CA LEU A 13 -29.79 23.70 -18.26
C LEU A 13 -29.16 23.71 -16.85
N ALA A 14 -29.80 24.38 -15.90
CA ALA A 14 -29.41 24.33 -14.48
C ALA A 14 -29.48 22.90 -13.92
N LEU A 15 -30.55 22.15 -14.22
CA LEU A 15 -30.69 20.76 -13.78
C LEU A 15 -29.60 19.86 -14.38
N GLY A 16 -29.27 20.07 -15.66
CA GLY A 16 -28.19 19.35 -16.35
C GLY A 16 -26.81 19.65 -15.73
N LEU A 17 -26.55 20.91 -15.39
CA LEU A 17 -25.31 21.30 -14.69
C LEU A 17 -25.21 20.68 -13.30
N ILE A 18 -26.31 20.65 -12.55
CA ILE A 18 -26.34 19.99 -11.23
C ILE A 18 -26.08 18.48 -11.37
N ALA A 19 -26.73 17.82 -12.33
CA ALA A 19 -26.52 16.39 -12.57
C ALA A 19 -25.07 16.08 -12.97
N LEU A 20 -24.47 16.90 -13.83
CA LEU A 20 -23.05 16.81 -14.18
C LEU A 20 -22.17 16.97 -12.94
N MET A 21 -22.43 18.00 -12.13
CA MET A 21 -21.66 18.29 -10.92
C MET A 21 -21.71 17.12 -9.94
N ILE A 22 -22.88 16.56 -9.66
CA ILE A 22 -23.05 15.40 -8.78
C ILE A 22 -22.27 14.20 -9.33
N THR A 23 -22.31 13.95 -10.65
CA THR A 23 -21.58 12.85 -11.28
C THR A 23 -20.07 13.01 -11.09
N VAL A 24 -19.54 14.21 -11.32
CA VAL A 24 -18.11 14.50 -11.13
C VAL A 24 -17.70 14.33 -9.67
N LEU A 25 -18.48 14.85 -8.72
CA LEU A 25 -18.20 14.67 -7.29
C LEU A 25 -18.24 13.20 -6.89
N GLY A 26 -19.19 12.42 -7.41
CA GLY A 26 -19.28 10.98 -7.14
C GLY A 26 -18.04 10.23 -7.62
N ILE A 27 -17.56 10.51 -8.84
CA ILE A 27 -16.34 9.91 -9.37
C ILE A 27 -15.12 10.31 -8.52
N LEU A 28 -15.01 11.59 -8.14
CA LEU A 28 -13.92 12.07 -7.30
C LEU A 28 -13.92 11.38 -5.92
N PHE A 29 -15.10 11.24 -5.30
CA PHE A 29 -15.24 10.57 -4.01
C PHE A 29 -14.78 9.11 -4.07
N LEU A 30 -15.18 8.36 -5.10
CA LEU A 30 -14.73 6.97 -5.29
C LEU A 30 -13.20 6.87 -5.46
N ARG A 31 -12.59 7.83 -6.16
CA ARG A 31 -11.13 7.89 -6.29
C ARG A 31 -10.42 8.19 -4.97
N LEU A 32 -10.96 9.11 -4.18
CA LEU A 32 -10.41 9.44 -2.87
C LEU A 32 -10.53 8.27 -1.89
N LEU A 33 -11.67 7.57 -1.89
CA LEU A 33 -11.87 6.38 -1.08
C LEU A 33 -10.83 5.30 -1.41
N GLY A 34 -10.68 4.94 -2.68
CA GLY A 34 -9.68 3.95 -3.10
C GLY A 34 -8.23 4.36 -2.81
N SER A 35 -7.94 5.68 -2.81
CA SER A 35 -6.62 6.19 -2.39
C SER A 35 -6.41 6.11 -0.88
N SER A 36 -7.46 6.33 -0.09
CA SER A 36 -7.41 6.24 1.37
C SER A 36 -7.15 4.81 1.83
N ASP A 37 -7.87 3.84 1.25
CA ASP A 37 -7.70 2.41 1.56
C ASP A 37 -6.26 1.96 1.25
N LYS A 38 -5.76 2.34 0.07
CA LYS A 38 -4.36 2.09 -0.32
C LYS A 38 -3.39 2.69 0.69
N SER A 39 -3.61 3.93 1.12
CA SER A 39 -2.73 4.59 2.08
C SER A 39 -2.71 3.86 3.42
N GLY A 40 -3.88 3.41 3.90
CA GLY A 40 -4.00 2.63 5.14
C GLY A 40 -3.27 1.29 5.06
N ASP A 41 -3.48 0.54 3.97
CA ASP A 41 -2.79 -0.74 3.76
C ASP A 41 -1.27 -0.56 3.60
N SER A 42 -0.84 0.53 2.94
CA SER A 42 0.59 0.83 2.77
C SER A 42 1.26 1.16 4.10
N ALA A 43 0.59 1.92 4.97
CA ALA A 43 1.08 2.21 6.31
C ALA A 43 1.19 0.93 7.16
N ALA A 44 0.17 0.06 7.11
CA ALA A 44 0.20 -1.24 7.78
C ALA A 44 1.31 -2.15 7.24
N GLY A 45 1.52 -2.17 5.93
CA GLY A 45 2.59 -2.93 5.27
C GLY A 45 3.98 -2.45 5.67
N LEU A 46 4.21 -1.14 5.77
CA LEU A 46 5.46 -0.57 6.28
C LEU A 46 5.69 -0.92 7.75
N GLN A 47 4.68 -0.77 8.60
CA GLN A 47 4.77 -1.13 10.01
C GLN A 47 5.07 -2.62 10.20
N LEU A 48 4.46 -3.49 9.38
CA LEU A 48 4.75 -4.91 9.37
C LEU A 48 6.20 -5.16 8.94
N ALA A 49 6.68 -4.52 7.87
CA ALA A 49 8.05 -4.66 7.39
C ALA A 49 9.06 -4.26 8.47
N ASP A 50 8.85 -3.10 9.11
CA ASP A 50 9.66 -2.63 10.22
C ASP A 50 9.65 -3.61 11.40
N SER A 51 8.47 -4.09 11.81
CA SER A 51 8.35 -5.02 12.93
C SER A 51 9.05 -6.35 12.66
N VAL A 52 8.94 -6.89 11.45
CA VAL A 52 9.63 -8.13 11.04
C VAL A 52 11.13 -7.94 11.01
N LEU A 53 11.61 -6.82 10.46
CA LEU A 53 13.03 -6.48 10.42
C LEU A 53 13.60 -6.33 11.83
N GLU A 54 12.95 -5.53 12.67
CA GLU A 54 13.29 -5.33 14.08
C GLU A 54 13.33 -6.65 14.87
N GLN A 55 12.36 -7.53 14.64
CA GLN A 55 12.32 -8.84 15.28
C GLN A 55 13.47 -9.74 14.82
N ALA A 56 13.78 -9.75 13.52
CA ALA A 56 14.89 -10.53 12.98
C ALA A 56 16.25 -10.04 13.53
N ILE A 57 16.43 -8.72 13.65
CA ILE A 57 17.62 -8.11 14.25
C ILE A 57 17.74 -8.47 15.73
N ARG A 58 16.65 -8.31 16.51
CA ARG A 58 16.65 -8.66 17.95
C ARG A 58 16.97 -10.12 18.20
N ASN A 59 16.45 -11.01 17.36
CA ASN A 59 16.68 -12.44 17.46
C ASN A 59 18.04 -12.87 16.89
N LYS A 60 18.85 -11.93 16.39
CA LYS A 60 20.12 -12.17 15.70
C LYS A 60 19.99 -13.17 14.55
N ASN A 61 18.84 -13.17 13.89
CA ASN A 61 18.52 -14.13 12.85
C ASN A 61 18.95 -13.58 11.48
N PHE A 62 20.27 -13.58 11.28
CA PHE A 62 20.91 -12.94 10.12
C PHE A 62 21.12 -13.89 8.94
N ASP A 63 21.02 -15.20 9.16
CA ASP A 63 21.22 -16.22 8.12
C ASP A 63 19.89 -16.92 7.82
N LEU A 64 18.97 -16.14 7.25
CA LEU A 64 17.62 -16.59 6.94
C LEU A 64 17.48 -16.93 5.45
N PRO A 65 16.94 -18.11 5.10
CA PRO A 65 16.54 -18.38 3.73
C PRO A 65 15.41 -17.42 3.33
N ALA A 66 15.47 -16.93 2.09
CA ALA A 66 14.45 -16.07 1.51
C ALA A 66 13.13 -16.85 1.34
N LEU A 67 12.28 -16.85 2.37
CA LEU A 67 11.01 -17.55 2.37
C LEU A 67 9.83 -16.57 2.38
N ASP A 68 8.81 -16.92 1.60
CA ASP A 68 7.53 -16.20 1.58
C ASP A 68 6.68 -16.61 2.77
N HIS A 69 6.31 -15.62 3.57
CA HIS A 69 5.42 -15.76 4.70
C HIS A 69 4.14 -15.00 4.45
N LYS A 70 3.06 -15.41 5.12
CA LYS A 70 1.76 -14.76 5.03
C LYS A 70 1.25 -14.45 6.42
N ILE A 71 0.69 -13.25 6.57
CA ILE A 71 0.06 -12.79 7.80
C ILE A 71 -1.23 -12.04 7.46
N ARG A 72 -2.20 -12.11 8.35
CA ARG A 72 -3.47 -11.39 8.21
C ARG A 72 -3.50 -10.25 9.22
N LEU A 73 -3.74 -9.04 8.73
CA LEU A 73 -3.83 -7.83 9.53
C LEU A 73 -5.14 -7.12 9.24
N TYR A 74 -5.75 -6.55 10.28
CA TYR A 74 -6.86 -5.62 10.10
C TYR A 74 -6.27 -4.24 9.84
N THR A 75 -6.65 -3.64 8.71
CA THR A 75 -6.13 -2.34 8.28
C THR A 75 -7.23 -1.29 8.35
N HIS A 76 -7.84 -0.95 7.21
CA HIS A 76 -8.90 0.02 7.09
C HIS A 76 -10.29 -0.58 7.37
N ASP A 77 -10.45 -1.90 7.23
CA ASP A 77 -11.67 -2.63 7.58
C ASP A 77 -11.46 -3.53 8.80
N ALA A 78 -12.14 -3.23 9.90
CA ALA A 78 -12.12 -4.05 11.12
C ALA A 78 -12.95 -5.34 10.99
N ARG A 79 -13.75 -5.49 9.93
CA ARG A 79 -14.60 -6.66 9.67
C ARG A 79 -13.95 -7.66 8.72
N ALA A 80 -13.02 -7.21 7.88
CA ALA A 80 -12.32 -8.05 6.92
C ALA A 80 -10.80 -7.90 7.08
N ALA A 81 -10.14 -8.98 7.52
CA ALA A 81 -8.69 -8.99 7.60
C ALA A 81 -8.08 -9.00 6.19
N GLN A 82 -7.12 -8.10 5.96
CA GLN A 82 -6.31 -8.05 4.76
C GLN A 82 -5.14 -9.02 4.91
N GLU A 83 -4.92 -9.88 3.92
CA GLU A 83 -3.76 -10.77 3.88
C GLU A 83 -2.56 -10.03 3.27
N PHE A 84 -1.47 -9.98 4.04
CA PHE A 84 -0.15 -9.49 3.64
C PHE A 84 0.77 -10.67 3.47
N SER A 85 1.50 -10.68 2.35
CA SER A 85 2.61 -11.60 2.13
C SER A 85 3.91 -10.82 2.32
N TYR A 86 4.92 -11.44 2.92
CA TYR A 86 6.22 -10.81 3.09
C TYR A 86 7.36 -11.79 2.85
N ARG A 87 8.50 -11.25 2.43
CA ARG A 87 9.77 -11.97 2.29
C ARG A 87 10.86 -11.18 2.98
N LEU A 88 11.55 -11.84 3.90
CA LEU A 88 12.77 -11.32 4.51
C LEU A 88 13.97 -11.94 3.77
N THR A 89 14.86 -11.08 3.30
CA THR A 89 16.11 -11.46 2.65
C THR A 89 17.28 -10.88 3.45
N SER A 90 18.37 -11.64 3.52
CA SER A 90 19.59 -11.22 4.19
C SER A 90 20.77 -11.54 3.29
N SER A 91 21.67 -10.57 3.08
CA SER A 91 22.93 -10.77 2.37
C SER A 91 24.10 -10.32 3.23
N ALA A 92 25.03 -11.25 3.47
CA ALA A 92 26.24 -10.98 4.24
C ALA A 92 27.33 -10.43 3.33
N THR A 93 27.98 -9.35 3.75
CA THR A 93 29.16 -8.78 3.10
C THR A 93 30.29 -8.67 4.11
N VAL A 94 31.43 -9.30 3.82
CA VAL A 94 32.66 -9.18 4.62
C VAL A 94 33.54 -8.13 3.95
N VAL A 95 33.70 -6.98 4.60
CA VAL A 95 34.48 -5.85 4.05
C VAL A 95 35.98 -6.06 4.27
N THR A 96 36.37 -6.72 5.36
CA THR A 96 37.79 -6.96 5.68
C THR A 96 37.97 -8.38 6.24
N PRO A 97 38.98 -9.14 5.77
CA PRO A 97 39.29 -10.46 6.32
C PRO A 97 39.55 -10.39 7.82
N GLY A 98 38.83 -11.18 8.61
CA GLY A 98 38.93 -11.20 10.08
C GLY A 98 37.98 -10.27 10.83
N GLN A 99 37.16 -9.48 10.13
CA GLN A 99 36.07 -8.69 10.74
C GLN A 99 34.72 -9.43 10.68
N PRO A 100 33.79 -9.12 11.61
CA PRO A 100 32.43 -9.64 11.54
C PRO A 100 31.74 -9.20 10.24
N ALA A 101 30.93 -10.08 9.67
CA ALA A 101 30.15 -9.77 8.47
C ALA A 101 29.12 -8.67 8.76
N ILE A 102 28.93 -7.77 7.79
CA ILE A 102 27.84 -6.80 7.79
C ILE A 102 26.69 -7.41 6.99
N TYR A 103 25.48 -7.38 7.55
CA TYR A 103 24.29 -7.94 6.91
C TYR A 103 23.43 -6.83 6.35
N TYR A 104 23.10 -6.91 5.07
CA TYR A 104 22.04 -6.11 4.46
C TYR A 104 20.75 -6.92 4.56
N MET A 105 19.83 -6.46 5.39
CA MET A 105 18.52 -7.09 5.58
C MET A 105 17.47 -6.27 4.87
N ASP A 106 16.62 -6.95 4.11
CA ASP A 106 15.51 -6.33 3.39
C ASP A 106 14.23 -7.14 3.60
N VAL A 107 13.17 -6.44 4.00
CA VAL A 107 11.82 -6.99 4.13
C VAL A 107 10.94 -6.37 3.06
N HIS A 108 10.50 -7.20 2.12
CA HIS A 108 9.49 -6.86 1.13
C HIS A 108 8.12 -7.37 1.59
N VAL A 109 7.11 -6.52 1.54
CA VAL A 109 5.71 -6.82 1.87
C VAL A 109 4.83 -6.48 0.68
N TRP A 110 3.88 -7.34 0.33
CA TRP A 110 2.90 -7.10 -0.72
C TRP A 110 1.52 -7.66 -0.34
N TRP A 111 0.46 -7.10 -0.90
CA TRP A 111 -0.91 -7.49 -0.59
C TRP A 111 -1.80 -7.39 -1.83
N ASN A 112 -2.87 -8.21 -1.86
CA ASN A 112 -3.86 -8.33 -2.96
C ASN A 112 -3.32 -8.71 -4.35
N VAL A 113 -2.03 -8.53 -4.61
CA VAL A 113 -1.34 -8.89 -5.85
C VAL A 113 -0.06 -9.65 -5.49
N PRO A 114 0.45 -10.53 -6.38
CA PRO A 114 1.78 -11.12 -6.21
C PRO A 114 2.88 -10.05 -6.18
N GLN A 115 4.06 -10.40 -5.67
CA GLN A 115 5.23 -9.52 -5.63
C GLN A 115 5.50 -8.89 -7.01
N GLY A 116 5.69 -7.57 -7.07
CA GLY A 116 5.87 -6.82 -8.31
C GLY A 116 4.59 -6.60 -9.15
N GLY A 117 3.45 -7.09 -8.67
CA GLY A 117 2.14 -6.90 -9.29
C GLY A 117 1.59 -5.49 -9.09
N SER A 118 0.60 -5.13 -9.92
CA SER A 118 -0.09 -3.85 -9.87
C SER A 118 -1.58 -4.06 -10.08
N ARG A 119 -2.41 -3.29 -9.37
CA ARG A 119 -3.86 -3.31 -9.53
C ARG A 119 -4.33 -2.09 -10.31
N LEU A 120 -5.26 -2.30 -11.24
CA LEU A 120 -5.85 -1.23 -12.05
C LEU A 120 -6.39 -0.13 -11.13
N HIS A 121 -6.00 1.12 -11.40
CA HIS A 121 -6.34 2.32 -10.61
C HIS A 121 -5.77 2.44 -9.19
N GLN A 122 -5.02 1.44 -8.69
CA GLN A 122 -4.35 1.50 -7.38
C GLN A 122 -2.81 1.44 -7.50
N GLY A 123 -2.28 0.99 -8.64
CA GLY A 123 -0.84 0.89 -8.85
C GLY A 123 -0.22 -0.28 -8.07
N LYS A 124 1.06 -0.15 -7.72
CA LYS A 124 1.76 -1.16 -6.93
C LYS A 124 1.25 -1.18 -5.49
N LEU A 125 1.08 -2.39 -4.96
CA LEU A 125 0.63 -2.67 -3.59
C LEU A 125 1.75 -3.41 -2.87
N GLU A 126 2.86 -2.70 -2.70
CA GLU A 126 4.07 -3.21 -2.07
C GLU A 126 4.68 -2.15 -1.15
N ALA A 127 5.33 -2.60 -0.09
CA ALA A 127 6.12 -1.81 0.84
C ALA A 127 7.42 -2.56 1.12
N SER A 128 8.51 -1.83 1.29
CA SER A 128 9.81 -2.45 1.59
C SER A 128 10.60 -1.60 2.58
N VAL A 129 11.26 -2.27 3.50
CA VAL A 129 12.20 -1.66 4.43
C VAL A 129 13.49 -2.44 4.37
N SER A 130 14.60 -1.72 4.24
CA SER A 130 15.93 -2.29 4.28
C SER A 130 16.81 -1.59 5.31
N ARG A 131 17.76 -2.34 5.88
CA ARG A 131 18.72 -1.84 6.86
C ARG A 131 20.02 -2.64 6.81
N LEU A 132 21.14 -1.92 6.98
CA LEU A 132 22.45 -2.53 7.25
C LEU A 132 22.58 -2.78 8.76
N VAL A 133 22.99 -3.99 9.11
CA VAL A 133 23.06 -4.45 10.50
C VAL A 133 24.39 -5.15 10.73
N THR A 134 25.00 -4.86 11.88
CA THR A 134 26.18 -5.58 12.39
C THR A 134 25.74 -6.52 13.52
N PRO A 135 26.27 -7.76 13.59
CA PRO A 135 25.85 -8.79 14.54
C PRO A 135 26.20 -8.51 16.03
#